data_AF-A0A7S0Z4E9-F1
#
_entry.id   AF-A0A7S0Z4E9-F1
#
_cell.length_a   1.000
_cell.length_b   1.000
_cell.length_c   1.000
_cell.angle_alpha   90.00
_cell.angle_beta   90.00
_cell.angle_gamma   90.00
#
_symmetry.space_group_name_H-M   'P 1'
#
loop_
_entity.id
_entity.type
_entity.pdbx_description
1 polymer ?
#
loop_
_entity_poly.entity_id
_entity_poly.type
_entity_poly.pdbx_seq_one_letter_code
_entity_poly.pdbx_strand_id
1 'polypeptide(L)'
;AVVDVDCTKDHFSAMDLAAILNPNSIDAFTHLLSGLSSADNEQREQCERVFESAKADGNGLAMQLVRVLRFNGGETRARETAAVLARRVFTADNGALFAALAQNTQDVVKSELLNALKEESEVKITRKVCDLICEVAAGLMERDERWNELLPFMFGAVSEGGDRLKESALNIFAQLSGYIGESLVPQIATLHGILNACLSSADMPVRVAALRACCAFVEALENPSDCMKFQDLLP
;
A
#
# COMPACT_ATOMS: atom_id res chain seq x y z
N ALA A 1 -35.16 28.51 -28.75
CA ALA A 1 -33.88 27.80 -28.62
C ALA A 1 -33.82 27.23 -27.21
N VAL A 2 -34.45 26.07 -27.04
CA VAL A 2 -34.34 25.28 -25.81
C VAL A 2 -33.06 24.48 -26.01
N VAL A 3 -32.02 24.84 -25.28
CA VAL A 3 -30.77 24.08 -25.28
C VAL A 3 -31.09 22.79 -24.53
N ASP A 4 -30.93 21.67 -25.23
CA ASP A 4 -31.10 20.30 -24.73
C ASP A 4 -30.32 20.10 -23.42
N VAL A 5 -31.04 20.02 -22.31
CA VAL A 5 -30.52 19.61 -20.99
C VAL A 5 -30.42 18.07 -20.92
N ASP A 6 -30.98 17.35 -21.90
CA ASP A 6 -30.93 15.88 -21.97
C ASP A 6 -29.64 15.33 -22.59
N CYS A 7 -28.93 16.10 -23.42
CA CYS A 7 -27.72 15.60 -24.09
C CYS A 7 -26.54 15.37 -23.10
N THR A 8 -26.59 16.00 -21.92
CA THR A 8 -25.61 15.78 -20.84
C THR A 8 -25.94 14.61 -19.92
N LYS A 9 -27.17 14.08 -19.93
CA LYS A 9 -27.56 12.93 -19.10
C LYS A 9 -27.20 11.59 -19.74
N ASP A 10 -27.22 11.53 -21.08
CA ASP A 10 -26.92 10.31 -21.83
C ASP A 10 -25.42 10.03 -22.08
N HIS A 11 -24.52 10.95 -21.70
CA HIS A 11 -23.07 10.74 -21.87
C HIS A 11 -22.38 9.98 -20.71
N PHE A 12 -23.08 9.74 -19.60
CA PHE A 12 -22.54 8.98 -18.46
C PHE A 12 -23.11 7.57 -18.32
N SER A 13 -24.13 7.21 -19.11
CA SER A 13 -24.66 5.85 -19.16
C SER A 13 -23.68 4.96 -19.92
N ALA A 14 -23.09 3.99 -19.21
CA ALA A 14 -22.00 3.14 -19.64
C ALA A 14 -20.71 3.93 -19.98
N MET A 15 -20.00 4.41 -18.96
CA MET A 15 -18.55 4.45 -19.09
C MET A 15 -18.13 3.05 -19.54
N ASP A 16 -17.64 2.95 -20.78
CA ASP A 16 -17.18 1.68 -21.33
C ASP A 16 -16.12 1.13 -20.37
N LEU A 17 -16.37 -0.03 -19.78
CA LEU A 17 -15.42 -0.67 -18.86
C LEU A 17 -14.07 -0.85 -19.55
N ALA A 18 -14.04 -1.03 -20.88
CA ALA A 18 -12.82 -1.07 -21.66
C ALA A 18 -12.05 0.27 -21.63
N ALA A 19 -12.75 1.40 -21.61
CA ALA A 19 -12.14 2.73 -21.47
C ALA A 19 -11.63 2.96 -20.04
N ILE A 20 -12.40 2.56 -19.02
CA ILE A 20 -12.02 2.70 -17.61
C ILE A 20 -10.78 1.86 -17.29
N LEU A 21 -10.72 0.63 -17.80
CA LEU A 21 -9.63 -0.31 -17.55
C LEU A 21 -8.54 -0.25 -18.62
N ASN A 22 -8.57 0.77 -19.50
CA ASN A 22 -7.66 0.91 -20.62
C ASN A 22 -6.20 0.95 -20.16
N PRO A 23 -5.34 -0.01 -20.55
CA PRO A 23 -3.97 -0.07 -20.05
C PRO A 23 -3.05 1.06 -20.58
N ASN A 24 -3.52 1.95 -21.44
CA ASN A 24 -2.73 3.03 -22.02
C ASN A 24 -3.16 4.44 -21.55
N SER A 25 -4.22 4.55 -20.75
CA SER A 25 -4.68 5.83 -20.18
C SER A 25 -5.23 5.61 -18.78
N ILE A 26 -5.05 6.62 -17.92
CA ILE A 26 -5.63 6.67 -16.58
C ILE A 26 -6.79 7.67 -16.49
N ASP A 27 -7.15 8.34 -17.58
CA ASP A 27 -8.05 9.50 -17.55
C ASP A 27 -9.48 9.09 -17.19
N ALA A 28 -10.03 8.08 -17.88
CA ALA A 28 -11.36 7.56 -17.60
C ALA A 28 -11.46 6.98 -16.18
N PHE A 29 -10.40 6.29 -15.72
CA PHE A 29 -10.34 5.79 -14.34
C PHE A 29 -10.27 6.92 -13.33
N THR A 30 -9.47 7.96 -13.58
CA THR A 30 -9.36 9.13 -12.71
C THR A 30 -10.69 9.89 -12.61
N HIS A 31 -11.41 10.04 -13.73
CA HIS A 31 -12.77 10.59 -13.73
C HIS A 31 -13.75 9.74 -12.90
N LEU A 32 -13.66 8.41 -12.99
CA LEU A 32 -14.43 7.51 -12.14
C LEU A 32 -14.13 7.74 -10.65
N LEU A 33 -12.85 7.85 -10.27
CA LEU A 33 -12.44 8.11 -8.88
C LEU A 33 -12.96 9.45 -8.35
N SER A 34 -12.97 10.49 -9.19
CA SER A 34 -13.53 11.80 -8.85
C SER A 34 -15.04 11.72 -8.60
N GLY A 35 -15.77 10.99 -9.47
CA GLY A 35 -17.20 10.78 -9.34
C GLY A 35 -17.63 10.03 -8.07
N LEU A 36 -16.81 9.08 -7.58
CA LEU A 36 -17.04 8.39 -6.30
C LEU A 36 -17.06 9.34 -5.08
N SER A 37 -16.48 10.54 -5.22
CA SER A 37 -16.49 11.57 -4.18
C SER A 37 -17.43 12.75 -4.49
N SER A 38 -18.34 12.59 -5.46
CA SER A 38 -19.30 13.63 -5.83
C SER A 38 -20.30 13.93 -4.72
N ALA A 39 -20.73 15.19 -4.64
CA ALA A 39 -21.83 15.61 -3.76
C ALA A 39 -23.20 15.25 -4.35
N ASP A 40 -23.27 14.97 -5.66
CA ASP A 40 -24.46 14.43 -6.31
C ASP A 40 -24.57 12.94 -6.04
N ASN A 41 -25.65 12.55 -5.33
CA ASN A 41 -25.90 11.16 -4.97
C ASN A 41 -26.13 10.27 -6.21
N GLU A 42 -26.82 10.77 -7.24
CA GLU A 42 -27.10 9.96 -8.45
C GLU A 42 -25.80 9.66 -9.20
N GLN A 43 -24.94 10.65 -9.34
CA GLN A 43 -23.62 10.49 -9.94
C GLN A 43 -22.74 9.53 -9.12
N ARG A 44 -22.71 9.70 -7.78
CA ARG A 44 -21.91 8.84 -6.90
C ARG A 44 -22.37 7.39 -6.99
N GLU A 45 -23.67 7.11 -6.89
CA GLU A 45 -24.23 5.76 -7.02
C GLU A 45 -23.92 5.15 -8.40
N GLN A 46 -23.96 5.95 -9.47
CA GLN A 46 -23.59 5.48 -10.80
C GLN A 46 -22.11 5.09 -10.88
N CYS A 47 -21.20 5.91 -10.35
CA CYS A 47 -19.78 5.60 -10.29
C CYS A 47 -19.50 4.37 -9.41
N GLU A 48 -20.22 4.20 -8.31
CA GLU A 48 -20.11 3.01 -7.46
C GLU A 48 -20.51 1.74 -8.23
N ARG A 49 -21.63 1.75 -8.96
CA ARG A 49 -22.06 0.61 -9.81
C ARG A 49 -21.00 0.25 -10.86
N VAL A 50 -20.41 1.25 -11.48
CA VAL A 50 -19.36 1.07 -12.48
C VAL A 50 -18.09 0.49 -11.85
N PHE A 51 -17.68 1.00 -10.68
CA PHE A 51 -16.52 0.48 -9.94
C PHE A 51 -16.74 -0.97 -9.50
N GLU A 52 -17.93 -1.31 -9.00
CA GLU A 52 -18.29 -2.70 -8.66
C GLU A 52 -18.27 -3.60 -9.89
N SER A 53 -18.73 -3.12 -11.05
CA SER A 53 -18.68 -3.87 -12.31
C SER A 53 -17.23 -4.09 -12.79
N ALA A 54 -16.33 -3.14 -12.56
CA ALA A 54 -14.91 -3.26 -12.91
C ALA A 54 -14.19 -4.38 -12.14
N LYS A 55 -14.70 -4.81 -10.98
CA LYS A 55 -14.11 -5.93 -10.22
C LYS A 55 -14.20 -7.27 -10.96
N ALA A 56 -15.09 -7.39 -11.95
CA ALA A 56 -15.14 -8.56 -12.82
C ALA A 56 -13.84 -8.77 -13.61
N ASP A 57 -13.10 -7.69 -13.91
CA ASP A 57 -11.73 -7.73 -14.39
C ASP A 57 -10.77 -7.23 -13.30
N GLY A 58 -10.51 -8.10 -12.32
CA GLY A 58 -9.63 -7.79 -11.20
C GLY A 58 -8.22 -7.40 -11.62
N ASN A 59 -7.69 -7.96 -12.72
CA ASN A 59 -6.36 -7.61 -13.22
C ASN A 59 -6.31 -6.18 -13.76
N GLY A 60 -7.26 -5.82 -14.63
CA GLY A 60 -7.38 -4.46 -15.15
C GLY A 60 -7.58 -3.45 -14.02
N LEU A 61 -8.46 -3.75 -13.07
CA LEU A 61 -8.75 -2.88 -11.93
C LEU A 61 -7.52 -2.66 -11.04
N ALA A 62 -6.81 -3.74 -10.67
CA ALA A 62 -5.61 -3.65 -9.85
C ALA A 62 -4.52 -2.79 -10.51
N MET A 63 -4.31 -2.98 -11.82
CA MET A 63 -3.36 -2.20 -12.60
C MET A 63 -3.72 -0.72 -12.66
N GLN A 64 -5.00 -0.36 -12.84
CA GLN A 64 -5.44 1.04 -12.84
C GLN A 64 -5.27 1.71 -11.49
N LEU A 65 -5.64 1.04 -10.40
CA LEU A 65 -5.49 1.56 -9.04
C LEU A 65 -4.03 1.91 -8.74
N VAL A 66 -3.11 0.99 -9.05
CA VAL A 66 -1.68 1.19 -8.84
C VAL A 66 -1.11 2.29 -9.74
N ARG A 67 -1.55 2.36 -11.00
CA ARG A 67 -1.08 3.40 -11.93
C ARG A 67 -1.52 4.80 -11.54
N VAL A 68 -2.78 4.99 -11.14
CA VAL A 68 -3.22 6.30 -10.64
C VAL A 68 -2.44 6.67 -9.40
N LEU A 69 -2.28 5.73 -8.45
CA LEU A 69 -1.47 5.95 -7.24
C LEU A 69 -0.04 6.41 -7.57
N ARG A 70 0.62 5.80 -8.57
CA ARG A 70 2.03 6.08 -8.90
C ARG A 70 2.24 7.27 -9.82
N PHE A 71 1.41 7.42 -10.85
CA PHE A 71 1.73 8.24 -12.01
C PHE A 71 0.79 9.42 -12.22
N ASN A 72 -0.28 9.57 -11.43
CA ASN A 72 -1.14 10.75 -11.51
C ASN A 72 -0.60 11.93 -10.69
N GLY A 73 0.60 12.42 -11.06
CA GLY A 73 1.28 13.50 -10.34
C GLY A 73 0.53 14.85 -10.34
N GLY A 74 -0.44 15.03 -11.23
CA GLY A 74 -1.25 16.25 -11.33
C GLY A 74 -2.41 16.32 -10.33
N GLU A 75 -2.80 15.20 -9.71
CA GLU A 75 -4.00 15.12 -8.89
C GLU A 75 -3.82 14.28 -7.61
N THR A 76 -3.29 14.90 -6.56
CA THR A 76 -3.08 14.27 -5.23
C THR A 76 -4.33 13.57 -4.70
N ARG A 77 -5.53 14.16 -4.90
CA ARG A 77 -6.79 13.58 -4.44
C ARG A 77 -7.10 12.25 -5.13
N ALA A 78 -6.85 12.14 -6.43
CA ALA A 78 -7.05 10.90 -7.17
C ALA A 78 -6.10 9.80 -6.67
N ARG A 79 -4.83 10.15 -6.39
CA ARG A 79 -3.84 9.22 -5.81
C ARG A 79 -4.25 8.73 -4.41
N GLU A 80 -4.73 9.64 -3.56
CA GLU A 80 -5.25 9.28 -2.23
C GLU A 80 -6.45 8.34 -2.31
N THR A 81 -7.41 8.64 -3.20
CA THR A 81 -8.58 7.77 -3.44
C THR A 81 -8.15 6.41 -3.99
N ALA A 82 -7.20 6.38 -4.93
CA ALA A 82 -6.67 5.13 -5.48
C ALA A 82 -6.02 4.26 -4.38
N ALA A 83 -5.22 4.84 -3.48
CA ALA A 83 -4.64 4.10 -2.36
C ALA A 83 -5.70 3.51 -1.42
N VAL A 84 -6.75 4.29 -1.10
CA VAL A 84 -7.84 3.84 -0.23
C VAL A 84 -8.62 2.70 -0.87
N LEU A 85 -8.95 2.82 -2.15
CA LEU A 85 -9.68 1.80 -2.89
C LEU A 85 -8.82 0.55 -3.13
N ALA A 86 -7.53 0.71 -3.43
CA ALA A 86 -6.59 -0.40 -3.54
C ALA A 86 -6.57 -1.22 -2.26
N ARG A 87 -6.48 -0.58 -1.10
CA ARG A 87 -6.57 -1.25 0.19
C ARG A 87 -7.87 -2.01 0.35
N ARG A 88 -9.00 -1.31 0.20
CA ARG A 88 -10.33 -1.93 0.29
C ARG A 88 -10.50 -3.12 -0.65
N VAL A 89 -9.97 -3.05 -1.87
CA VAL A 89 -10.12 -4.10 -2.88
C VAL A 89 -9.16 -5.27 -2.65
N PHE A 90 -7.91 -5.00 -2.29
CA PHE A 90 -6.89 -6.04 -2.13
C PHE A 90 -7.01 -6.79 -0.81
N THR A 91 -7.67 -6.23 0.20
CA THR A 91 -7.73 -6.80 1.57
C THR A 91 -9.14 -7.23 1.97
N ALA A 92 -10.18 -6.85 1.21
CA ALA A 92 -11.54 -7.37 1.43
C ALA A 92 -11.62 -8.89 1.25
N ASP A 93 -12.53 -9.51 2.00
CA ASP A 93 -12.82 -10.94 1.95
C ASP A 93 -11.54 -11.80 2.05
N ASN A 94 -10.67 -11.48 3.02
CA ASN A 94 -9.35 -12.08 3.24
C ASN A 94 -8.42 -12.01 2.00
N GLY A 95 -8.58 -10.94 1.21
CA GLY A 95 -7.81 -10.69 0.00
C GLY A 95 -8.19 -11.58 -1.18
N ALA A 96 -9.41 -12.10 -1.23
CA ALA A 96 -9.87 -13.01 -2.28
C ALA A 96 -9.62 -12.48 -3.70
N LEU A 97 -9.90 -11.20 -3.96
CA LEU A 97 -9.65 -10.60 -5.27
C LEU A 97 -8.16 -10.56 -5.60
N PHE A 98 -7.31 -10.18 -4.63
CA PHE A 98 -5.87 -10.13 -4.83
C PHE A 98 -5.29 -11.52 -5.11
N ALA A 99 -5.72 -12.54 -4.36
CA ALA A 99 -5.33 -13.93 -4.56
C ALA A 99 -5.79 -14.48 -5.93
N ALA A 100 -6.91 -13.99 -6.46
CA ALA A 100 -7.43 -14.37 -7.78
C ALA A 100 -6.75 -13.65 -8.96
N LEU A 101 -5.88 -12.65 -8.72
CA LEU A 101 -5.13 -11.98 -9.78
C LEU A 101 -4.15 -12.95 -10.44
N ALA A 102 -3.83 -12.70 -11.71
CA ALA A 102 -2.74 -13.41 -12.37
C ALA A 102 -1.42 -13.13 -11.62
N GLN A 103 -0.54 -14.13 -11.52
CA GLN A 103 0.73 -14.01 -10.78
C GLN A 103 1.55 -12.79 -11.23
N ASN A 104 1.66 -12.57 -12.53
CA ASN A 104 2.34 -11.40 -13.09
C ASN A 104 1.72 -10.07 -12.61
N THR A 105 0.39 -10.00 -12.51
CA THR A 105 -0.29 -8.81 -11.98
C THR A 105 0.01 -8.61 -10.49
N GLN A 106 0.00 -9.68 -9.69
CA GLN A 106 0.39 -9.60 -8.28
C GLN A 106 1.83 -9.09 -8.12
N ASP A 107 2.75 -9.60 -8.94
CA ASP A 107 4.17 -9.22 -8.91
C ASP A 107 4.37 -7.75 -9.30
N VAL A 108 3.65 -7.27 -10.31
CA VAL A 108 3.63 -5.85 -10.67
C VAL A 108 3.05 -4.99 -9.55
N VAL A 109 1.89 -5.36 -8.98
CA VAL A 109 1.28 -4.60 -7.87
C VAL A 109 2.25 -4.50 -6.69
N LYS A 110 2.82 -5.64 -6.26
CA LYS A 110 3.83 -5.69 -5.19
C LYS A 110 5.00 -4.75 -5.49
N SER A 111 5.61 -4.88 -6.66
CA SER A 111 6.77 -4.05 -7.06
C SER A 111 6.42 -2.56 -7.06
N GLU A 112 5.26 -2.21 -7.60
CA GLU A 112 4.83 -0.83 -7.72
C GLU A 112 4.44 -0.21 -6.38
N LEU A 113 3.95 -0.98 -5.41
CA LEU A 113 3.71 -0.49 -4.05
C LEU A 113 5.02 -0.15 -3.33
N LEU A 114 6.06 -0.97 -3.46
CA LEU A 114 7.37 -0.67 -2.87
C LEU A 114 8.01 0.57 -3.51
N ASN A 115 7.91 0.67 -4.83
CA ASN A 115 8.37 1.86 -5.55
C ASN A 115 7.54 3.11 -5.20
N ALA A 116 6.21 2.99 -4.97
CA ALA A 116 5.38 4.08 -4.46
C ALA A 116 5.95 4.62 -3.15
N LEU A 117 6.27 3.72 -2.22
CA LEU A 117 6.77 4.11 -0.91
C LEU A 117 8.15 4.78 -0.99
N LYS A 118 9.00 4.32 -1.92
CA LYS A 118 10.35 4.86 -2.13
C LYS A 118 10.35 6.27 -2.73
N GLU A 119 9.43 6.54 -3.65
CA GLU A 119 9.43 7.76 -4.48
C GLU A 119 8.48 8.85 -3.96
N GLU A 120 7.52 8.49 -3.10
CA GLU A 120 6.48 9.43 -2.65
C GLU A 120 7.04 10.61 -1.85
N SER A 121 6.62 11.82 -2.24
CA SER A 121 6.92 13.06 -1.54
C SER A 121 5.82 13.48 -0.56
N GLU A 122 4.56 13.11 -0.83
CA GLU A 122 3.38 13.48 -0.06
C GLU A 122 3.18 12.55 1.14
N VAL A 123 3.44 13.07 2.35
CA VAL A 123 3.36 12.31 3.63
C VAL A 123 2.03 11.58 3.81
N LYS A 124 0.91 12.17 3.37
CA LYS A 124 -0.41 11.54 3.47
C LYS A 124 -0.53 10.29 2.59
N ILE A 125 0.04 10.33 1.39
CA ILE A 125 0.05 9.18 0.48
C ILE A 125 1.03 8.14 0.99
N THR A 126 2.23 8.54 1.45
CA THR A 126 3.21 7.62 2.06
C THR A 126 2.57 6.77 3.15
N ARG A 127 1.81 7.37 4.07
CA ARG A 127 1.11 6.64 5.14
C ARG A 127 0.10 5.64 4.58
N LYS A 128 -0.72 6.04 3.62
CA LYS A 128 -1.69 5.14 2.98
C LYS A 128 -1.02 3.97 2.25
N VAL A 129 0.12 4.22 1.62
CA VAL A 129 0.93 3.18 0.97
C VAL A 129 1.55 2.23 2.01
N CYS A 130 2.06 2.75 3.13
CA CYS A 130 2.52 1.90 4.24
C CYS A 130 1.41 0.97 4.73
N ASP A 131 0.23 1.52 5.03
CA ASP A 131 -0.92 0.74 5.52
C ASP A 131 -1.32 -0.33 4.48
N LEU A 132 -1.35 0.05 3.20
CA LEU A 132 -1.65 -0.86 2.10
C LEU A 132 -0.63 -2.01 2.00
N ILE A 133 0.67 -1.70 2.08
CA ILE A 133 1.72 -2.73 2.07
C ILE A 133 1.56 -3.67 3.26
N CYS A 134 1.31 -3.13 4.46
CA CYS A 134 1.15 -3.95 5.67
C CYS A 134 -0.04 -4.90 5.55
N GLU A 135 -1.22 -4.40 5.15
CA GLU A 135 -2.42 -5.25 5.05
C GLU A 135 -2.30 -6.29 3.94
N VAL A 136 -1.72 -5.95 2.78
CA VAL A 136 -1.46 -6.92 1.70
C VAL A 136 -0.44 -7.97 2.15
N ALA A 137 0.66 -7.55 2.78
CA ALA A 137 1.68 -8.47 3.26
C ALA A 137 1.14 -9.41 4.36
N ALA A 138 0.39 -8.90 5.32
CA ALA A 138 -0.25 -9.71 6.36
C ALA A 138 -1.19 -10.75 5.74
N GLY A 139 -2.07 -10.34 4.82
CA GLY A 139 -2.97 -11.26 4.14
C GLY A 139 -2.23 -12.33 3.31
N LEU A 140 -1.10 -11.99 2.69
CA LEU A 140 -0.24 -12.98 2.02
C LEU A 140 0.33 -14.00 3.02
N MET A 141 0.87 -13.51 4.14
CA MET A 141 1.47 -14.35 5.18
C MET A 141 0.45 -15.26 5.86
N GLU A 142 -0.78 -14.79 6.10
CA GLU A 142 -1.89 -15.61 6.61
C GLU A 142 -2.29 -16.76 5.67
N ARG A 143 -1.98 -16.63 4.37
CA ARG A 143 -2.24 -17.66 3.34
C ARG A 143 -0.99 -18.47 2.97
N ASP A 144 0.10 -18.36 3.73
CA ASP A 144 1.40 -18.96 3.44
C ASP A 144 2.00 -18.54 2.07
N GLU A 145 1.56 -17.40 1.53
CA GLU A 145 2.06 -16.80 0.30
C GLU A 145 3.24 -15.86 0.61
N ARG A 146 4.21 -15.77 -0.32
CA ARG A 146 5.45 -15.01 -0.10
C ARG A 146 5.50 -13.71 -0.89
N TRP A 147 5.95 -12.66 -0.23
CA TRP A 147 6.43 -11.42 -0.85
C TRP A 147 7.95 -11.32 -0.66
N ASN A 148 8.69 -11.98 -1.54
CA ASN A 148 10.14 -12.16 -1.40
C ASN A 148 10.93 -10.83 -1.42
N GLU A 149 10.39 -9.81 -2.11
CA GLU A 149 11.00 -8.50 -2.28
C GLU A 149 10.83 -7.59 -1.05
N LEU A 150 9.85 -7.87 -0.17
CA LEU A 150 9.49 -6.97 0.94
C LEU A 150 10.60 -6.85 1.97
N LEU A 151 11.12 -7.98 2.49
CA LEU A 151 12.20 -7.96 3.48
C LEU A 151 13.47 -7.29 2.95
N PRO A 152 14.01 -7.68 1.76
CA PRO A 152 15.16 -6.98 1.16
C PRO A 152 14.93 -5.47 0.99
N PHE A 153 13.73 -5.08 0.55
CA PHE A 153 13.38 -3.67 0.42
C PHE A 153 13.43 -2.95 1.78
N MET A 154 12.82 -3.53 2.83
CA MET A 154 12.81 -2.91 4.15
C MET A 154 14.22 -2.78 4.74
N PHE A 155 15.06 -3.82 4.62
CA PHE A 155 16.47 -3.76 5.05
C PHE A 155 17.28 -2.70 4.30
N GLY A 156 17.08 -2.58 2.98
CA GLY A 156 17.71 -1.50 2.19
C GLY A 156 17.21 -0.11 2.60
N ALA A 157 15.90 0.03 2.80
CA ALA A 157 15.26 1.28 3.19
C ALA A 157 15.78 1.81 4.55
N VAL A 158 15.89 0.95 5.56
CA VAL A 158 16.39 1.35 6.89
C VAL A 158 17.89 1.62 6.91
N SER A 159 18.67 0.96 6.04
CA SER A 159 20.12 1.10 5.99
C SER A 159 20.56 2.31 5.16
N GLU A 160 19.96 2.51 4.00
CA GLU A 160 20.42 3.44 2.96
C GLU A 160 19.40 4.53 2.61
N GLY A 161 18.15 4.42 3.07
CA GLY A 161 17.09 5.36 2.75
C GLY A 161 17.25 6.74 3.42
N GLY A 162 16.54 7.74 2.90
CA GLY A 162 16.34 9.00 3.61
C GLY A 162 15.41 8.83 4.82
N ASP A 163 15.39 9.82 5.73
CA ASP A 163 14.70 9.70 7.02
C ASP A 163 13.22 9.29 6.91
N ARG A 164 12.48 9.83 5.92
CA ARG A 164 11.07 9.46 5.69
C ARG A 164 10.90 7.98 5.29
N LEU A 165 11.81 7.47 4.47
CA LEU A 165 11.76 6.08 4.02
C LEU A 165 12.19 5.13 5.15
N LYS A 166 13.18 5.54 5.96
CA LYS A 166 13.56 4.82 7.19
C LYS A 166 12.39 4.72 8.15
N GLU A 167 11.74 5.85 8.47
CA GLU A 167 10.56 5.90 9.34
C GLU A 167 9.47 4.95 8.82
N SER A 168 9.17 5.02 7.52
CA SER A 168 8.15 4.20 6.87
C SER A 168 8.47 2.70 6.96
N ALA A 169 9.70 2.29 6.63
CA ALA A 169 10.12 0.90 6.69
C ALA A 169 10.14 0.36 8.13
N LEU A 170 10.56 1.17 9.11
CA LEU A 170 10.51 0.80 10.53
C LEU A 170 9.07 0.61 11.02
N ASN A 171 8.14 1.45 10.57
CA ASN A 171 6.72 1.26 10.90
C ASN A 171 6.16 -0.03 10.29
N ILE A 172 6.57 -0.40 9.06
CA ILE A 172 6.17 -1.68 8.44
C ILE A 172 6.78 -2.85 9.22
N PHE A 173 8.07 -2.79 9.61
CA PHE A 173 8.69 -3.79 10.48
C PHE A 173 7.91 -3.98 11.78
N ALA A 174 7.50 -2.89 12.43
CA ALA A 174 6.73 -2.95 13.66
C ALA A 174 5.35 -3.61 13.46
N GLN A 175 4.65 -3.26 12.38
CA GLN A 175 3.31 -3.81 12.10
C GLN A 175 3.34 -5.29 11.71
N LEU A 176 4.39 -5.72 11.01
CA LEU A 176 4.52 -7.09 10.53
C LEU A 176 5.32 -8.00 11.47
N SER A 177 5.79 -7.50 12.61
CA SER A 177 6.71 -8.21 13.50
C SER A 177 6.18 -9.59 13.91
N GLY A 178 4.88 -9.71 14.20
CA GLY A 178 4.25 -10.98 14.55
C GLY A 178 4.28 -12.04 13.44
N TYR A 179 4.42 -11.65 12.17
CA TYR A 179 4.51 -12.57 11.04
C TYR A 179 5.96 -12.89 10.65
N ILE A 180 6.86 -11.90 10.77
CA ILE A 180 8.25 -12.03 10.30
C ILE A 180 9.25 -12.30 11.43
N GLY A 181 8.86 -12.17 12.70
CA GLY A 181 9.71 -12.25 13.89
C GLY A 181 10.66 -13.44 13.86
N GLU A 182 10.09 -14.65 13.86
CA GLU A 182 10.85 -15.91 13.85
C GLU A 182 11.67 -16.10 12.57
N SER A 183 11.17 -15.62 11.42
CA SER A 183 11.92 -15.70 10.15
C SER A 183 13.19 -14.84 10.14
N LEU A 184 13.26 -13.85 11.03
CA LEU A 184 14.39 -12.93 11.17
C LEU A 184 15.38 -13.36 12.25
N VAL A 185 15.12 -14.43 13.01
CA VAL A 185 16.05 -14.98 14.00
C VAL A 185 17.47 -15.18 13.46
N PRO A 186 17.67 -15.76 12.25
CA PRO A 186 19.00 -15.90 11.66
C PRO A 186 19.72 -14.58 11.38
N GLN A 187 18.98 -13.46 11.32
CA GLN A 187 19.47 -12.13 11.00
C GLN A 187 19.40 -11.18 12.21
N ILE A 188 19.15 -11.68 13.43
CA ILE A 188 19.01 -10.84 14.64
C ILE A 188 20.19 -9.89 14.84
N ALA A 189 21.43 -10.34 14.63
CA ALA A 189 22.60 -9.47 14.79
C ALA A 189 22.58 -8.28 13.82
N THR A 190 22.16 -8.52 12.58
CA THR A 190 22.00 -7.46 11.57
C THR A 190 20.87 -6.52 11.96
N LEU A 191 19.72 -7.07 12.37
CA LEU A 191 18.55 -6.27 12.76
C LEU A 191 18.85 -5.41 14.00
N HIS A 192 19.54 -5.95 15.00
CA HIS A 192 20.00 -5.23 16.17
C HIS A 192 20.86 -4.02 15.79
N GLY A 193 21.90 -4.24 14.97
CA GLY A 193 22.79 -3.16 14.53
C GLY A 193 22.05 -2.05 13.79
N ILE A 194 21.11 -2.41 12.93
CA ILE A 194 20.26 -1.46 12.19
C ILE A 194 19.35 -0.66 13.14
N LEU A 195 18.67 -1.34 14.07
CA LEU A 195 17.77 -0.69 15.03
C LEU A 195 18.55 0.25 15.95
N ASN A 196 19.73 -0.16 16.44
CA ASN A 196 20.61 0.68 17.24
C ASN A 196 21.05 1.95 16.49
N ALA A 197 21.42 1.82 15.20
CA ALA A 197 21.75 2.95 14.36
C ALA A 197 20.55 3.90 14.18
N CYS A 198 19.34 3.36 13.99
CA CYS A 198 18.13 4.18 13.84
C CYS A 198 17.70 4.85 15.15
N LEU A 199 17.88 4.20 16.30
CA LEU A 199 17.67 4.78 17.64
C LEU A 199 18.63 5.94 17.93
N SER A 200 19.81 5.93 17.29
CA SER A 200 20.79 7.01 17.36
C SER A 200 20.62 8.07 16.27
N SER A 201 19.57 7.98 15.43
CA SER A 201 19.32 8.95 14.36
C SER A 201 19.15 10.37 14.89
N ALA A 202 19.57 11.38 14.12
CA ALA A 202 19.29 12.77 14.44
C ALA A 202 17.80 13.11 14.34
N ASP A 203 17.08 12.41 13.44
CA ASP A 203 15.66 12.59 13.19
C ASP A 203 14.79 11.89 14.25
N MET A 204 13.93 12.65 14.93
CA MET A 204 13.08 12.14 16.01
C MET A 204 12.03 11.13 15.53
N PRO A 205 11.27 11.36 14.43
CA PRO A 205 10.40 10.34 13.85
C PRO A 205 11.09 9.00 13.61
N VAL A 206 12.30 8.99 13.03
CA VAL A 206 13.08 7.75 12.84
C VAL A 206 13.39 7.07 14.17
N ARG A 207 13.86 7.81 15.18
CA ARG A 207 14.15 7.23 16.51
C ARG A 207 12.91 6.60 17.13
N VAL A 208 11.76 7.27 17.04
CA VAL A 208 10.50 6.76 17.59
C VAL A 208 10.03 5.52 16.84
N ALA A 209 10.10 5.52 15.51
CA ALA A 209 9.75 4.35 14.71
C ALA A 209 10.69 3.16 15.01
N ALA A 210 11.99 3.42 15.21
CA ALA A 210 12.96 2.39 15.58
C ALA A 210 12.66 1.77 16.94
N LEU A 211 12.31 2.59 17.93
CA LEU A 211 11.91 2.09 19.24
C LEU A 211 10.64 1.22 19.16
N ARG A 212 9.62 1.67 18.42
CA ARG A 212 8.40 0.87 18.20
C ARG A 212 8.71 -0.46 17.52
N ALA A 213 9.53 -0.45 16.47
CA ALA A 213 9.93 -1.65 15.76
C ALA A 213 10.73 -2.60 16.67
N CYS A 214 11.62 -2.08 17.50
CA CYS A 214 12.38 -2.88 18.47
C CYS A 214 11.46 -3.55 19.49
N CYS A 215 10.54 -2.81 20.12
CA CYS A 215 9.59 -3.40 21.06
C CYS A 215 8.70 -4.46 20.39
N ALA A 216 8.11 -4.12 19.23
CA ALA A 216 7.24 -5.04 18.50
C ALA A 216 7.96 -6.32 18.03
N PHE A 217 9.25 -6.21 17.70
CA PHE A 217 10.07 -7.37 17.35
C PHE A 217 10.38 -8.24 18.57
N VAL A 218 10.77 -7.64 19.69
CA VAL A 218 11.03 -8.37 20.94
C VAL A 218 9.79 -9.10 21.43
N GLU A 219 8.60 -8.48 21.31
CA GLU A 219 7.31 -9.10 21.63
C GLU A 219 6.97 -10.29 20.71
N ALA A 220 7.45 -10.27 19.47
CA ALA A 220 7.19 -11.33 18.48
C ALA A 220 8.16 -12.52 18.57
N LEU A 221 9.25 -12.41 19.34
CA LEU A 221 10.21 -13.50 19.53
C LEU A 221 9.72 -14.49 20.60
N GLU A 222 9.77 -15.78 20.29
CA GLU A 222 9.34 -16.82 21.22
C GLU A 222 10.44 -17.21 22.23
N ASN A 223 11.71 -17.14 21.81
CA ASN A 223 12.84 -17.57 22.61
C ASN A 223 13.38 -16.43 23.49
N PRO A 224 13.35 -16.55 24.83
CA PRO A 224 13.84 -15.51 25.75
C PRO A 224 15.29 -15.12 25.51
N SER A 225 16.14 -16.06 25.07
CA SER A 225 17.55 -15.77 24.78
C SER A 225 17.74 -14.89 23.54
N ASP A 226 16.80 -14.93 22.60
CA ASP A 226 16.77 -14.04 21.44
C ASP A 226 16.24 -12.66 21.83
N CYS A 227 15.21 -12.58 22.69
CA CYS A 227 14.73 -11.33 23.27
C CYS A 227 15.85 -10.58 24.02
N MET A 228 16.64 -11.31 24.81
CA MET A 228 17.75 -10.74 25.59
C MET A 228 18.80 -10.03 24.74
N LYS A 229 18.92 -10.36 23.45
CA LYS A 229 19.88 -9.70 22.54
C LYS A 229 19.53 -8.24 22.26
N PHE A 230 18.30 -7.81 22.55
CA PHE A 230 17.84 -6.42 22.36
C PHE A 230 17.76 -5.62 23.66
N GLN A 231 18.16 -6.21 24.80
CA GLN A 231 18.01 -5.58 26.12
C GLN A 231 18.67 -4.20 26.21
N ASP A 232 19.78 -3.99 25.51
CA ASP A 232 20.52 -2.73 25.45
C ASP A 232 19.81 -1.63 24.64
N LEU A 233 18.84 -1.99 23.81
CA LEU A 233 18.07 -1.06 22.96
C LEU A 233 16.72 -0.64 23.58
N LEU A 234 16.33 -1.24 24.70
CA LEU A 234 15.05 -0.97 25.38
C LEU A 234 15.23 0.07 26.50
N PRO A 235 14.19 0.90 26.76
CA PRO A 235 14.22 1.96 27.76
C PRO A 235 14.17 1.46 29.21
#